data_AF-A0A968LXF8-F1
#
_entry.id   AF-A0A968LXF8-F1
#
_cell.length_a   1.000
_cell.length_b   1.000
_cell.length_c   1.000
_cell.angle_alpha   90.00
_cell.angle_beta   90.00
_cell.angle_gamma   90.00
#
_symmetry.space_group_name_H-M   'P 1'
#
loop_
_entity.id
_entity.type
_entity.pdbx_description
1 polymer ?
#
loop_
_entity_poly.entity_id
_entity_poly.type
_entity_poly.pdbx_seq_one_letter_code
_entity_poly.pdbx_strand_id
1 'polypeptide(L)'
;MTFLSPLYGLFLLCIIAIYWSIQQQWLRSWLIFLASLIFYASLQAQYIPLLLAATFSNFILGRAIGAPPDWRIEDWQFAQQDWNRRRLKLLSFGIVLNVLLLVSFKYIPFYFVVDRVALRLVDGSKGRKLDRPAFDRAPRAEFLLF
;
A
#
# COMPACT_ATOMS: atom_id res chain seq x y z
N MET A 1 -3.62 20.71 -5.51
CA MET A 1 -4.96 20.07 -5.43
C MET A 1 -5.47 19.92 -6.84
N THR A 2 -5.16 18.79 -7.49
CA THR A 2 -5.47 18.57 -8.89
C THR A 2 -6.92 18.15 -9.03
N PHE A 3 -7.62 18.86 -9.92
CA PHE A 3 -9.04 18.70 -10.21
C PHE A 3 -9.41 17.24 -10.45
N LEU A 4 -10.53 16.84 -9.84
CA LEU A 4 -11.27 15.64 -10.18
C LEU A 4 -11.64 15.77 -11.66
N SER A 5 -10.82 15.19 -12.53
CA SER A 5 -10.98 15.33 -13.98
C SER A 5 -12.37 14.82 -14.39
N PRO A 6 -13.12 15.55 -15.23
CA PRO A 6 -14.39 15.09 -15.80
C PRO A 6 -14.29 13.71 -16.46
N LEU A 7 -13.10 13.34 -16.93
CA LEU A 7 -12.77 12.03 -17.47
C LEU A 7 -13.07 10.88 -16.50
N TYR A 8 -12.87 11.06 -15.19
CA TYR A 8 -13.17 10.02 -14.20
C TYR A 8 -14.68 9.81 -14.03
N GLY A 9 -15.46 10.89 -14.09
CA GLY A 9 -16.91 10.81 -14.09
C GLY A 9 -17.44 10.09 -15.32
N LEU A 10 -16.90 10.42 -16.50
CA LEU A 10 -17.26 9.74 -17.76
C LEU A 10 -16.89 8.25 -17.72
N PHE A 11 -15.69 7.92 -17.24
CA PHE A 11 -15.25 6.54 -17.05
C PHE A 11 -16.23 5.75 -16.18
N LEU A 12 -16.63 6.31 -15.04
CA LEU A 12 -17.55 5.66 -14.11
C LEU A 12 -18.94 5.47 -14.74
N LEU A 13 -19.41 6.47 -15.49
CA LEU A 13 -20.69 6.40 -16.21
C LEU A 13 -20.67 5.31 -17.29
N CYS A 14 -19.58 5.18 -18.05
CA CYS A 14 -19.37 4.08 -18.99
C CYS A 14 -19.39 2.71 -18.28
N ILE A 15 -18.70 2.56 -17.15
CA ILE A 15 -18.71 1.31 -16.38
C ILE A 15 -20.13 0.96 -15.91
N ILE A 16 -20.91 1.93 -15.42
CA ILE A 16 -22.31 1.71 -15.00
C ILE A 16 -23.17 1.24 -16.18
N ALA A 17 -23.04 1.89 -17.34
CA ALA A 17 -23.79 1.51 -18.54
C ALA A 17 -23.47 0.07 -18.98
N ILE A 18 -22.18 -0.30 -18.99
CA ILE A 18 -21.73 -1.66 -19.32
C ILE A 18 -22.20 -2.66 -18.26
N TYR A 19 -22.13 -2.31 -16.98
CA TYR A 19 -22.57 -3.17 -15.88
C TYR A 19 -24.05 -3.55 -16.01
N TRP A 20 -24.89 -2.60 -16.41
CA TRP A 20 -26.32 -2.86 -16.60
C TRP A 20 -26.63 -3.67 -17.86
N SER A 21 -25.79 -3.56 -18.90
CA SER A 21 -25.94 -4.34 -20.14
C SER A 21 -25.60 -5.83 -19.97
N ILE A 22 -24.63 -6.16 -19.11
CA ILE A 22 -24.22 -7.55 -18.85
C ILE A 22 -25.27 -8.22 -17.95
N GLN A 23 -25.84 -9.37 -18.36
CA GLN A 23 -26.76 -10.15 -17.50
C GLN A 23 -26.04 -11.21 -16.64
N GLN A 24 -24.85 -11.64 -17.03
CA GLN A 24 -24.12 -12.68 -16.30
C GLN A 24 -23.41 -12.13 -15.05
N GLN A 25 -23.73 -12.69 -13.88
CA GLN A 25 -23.22 -12.25 -12.58
C GLN A 25 -21.70 -12.40 -12.44
N TRP A 26 -21.12 -13.44 -13.05
CA TRP A 26 -19.67 -13.66 -13.06
C TRP A 26 -18.94 -12.53 -13.80
N LEU A 27 -19.41 -12.19 -15.01
CA LEU A 27 -18.84 -11.11 -15.83
C LEU A 27 -18.99 -9.74 -15.16
N ARG A 28 -20.10 -9.48 -14.48
CA ARG A 28 -20.29 -8.25 -13.68
C ARG A 28 -19.23 -8.09 -12.59
N SER A 29 -18.89 -9.17 -11.91
CA SER A 29 -17.87 -9.16 -10.85
C SER A 29 -16.48 -8.87 -11.43
N TRP A 30 -16.14 -9.50 -12.56
CA TRP A 30 -14.90 -9.22 -13.27
C TRP A 30 -14.82 -7.79 -13.81
N LEU A 31 -15.93 -7.25 -14.31
CA LEU A 31 -16.02 -5.87 -14.78
C LEU A 31 -15.68 -4.89 -13.65
N ILE A 32 -16.33 -5.03 -12.48
CA ILE A 32 -16.06 -4.15 -11.33
C ILE A 32 -14.62 -4.31 -10.85
N PHE A 33 -14.11 -5.54 -10.81
CA PHE A 33 -12.73 -5.80 -10.40
C PHE A 33 -11.73 -5.13 -11.34
N LEU A 34 -11.83 -5.34 -12.66
CA LEU A 34 -10.96 -4.69 -13.66
C LEU A 34 -11.11 -3.18 -13.64
N ALA A 35 -12.34 -2.67 -13.53
CA ALA A 35 -12.59 -1.22 -13.46
C ALA A 35 -11.87 -0.59 -12.27
N SER A 36 -11.96 -1.22 -11.09
CA SER A 36 -11.25 -0.77 -9.90
C SER A 36 -9.73 -0.81 -10.09
N LEU A 37 -9.22 -1.87 -10.73
CA LEU A 37 -7.79 -2.06 -10.97
C LEU A 37 -7.24 -0.99 -11.92
N ILE A 38 -7.91 -0.74 -13.04
CA ILE A 38 -7.53 0.27 -14.04
C ILE A 38 -7.61 1.68 -13.42
N PHE A 39 -8.65 1.96 -12.65
CA PHE A 39 -8.82 3.24 -11.98
C PHE A 39 -7.70 3.52 -10.97
N TYR A 40 -7.37 2.56 -10.10
CA TYR A 40 -6.28 2.71 -9.14
C TYR A 40 -4.90 2.74 -9.82
N ALA A 41 -4.70 1.97 -10.88
CA ALA A 41 -3.48 2.00 -11.70
C ALA A 41 -3.26 3.38 -12.32
N SER A 42 -4.31 4.02 -12.82
CA SER A 42 -4.26 5.35 -13.41
C SER A 42 -3.91 6.44 -12.39
N LEU A 43 -4.27 6.25 -11.11
CA LEU A 43 -4.04 7.25 -10.08
C LEU A 43 -2.63 7.11 -9.48
N GLN A 44 -2.21 5.88 -9.18
CA GLN A 44 -0.89 5.57 -8.64
C GLN A 44 -0.66 4.06 -8.71
N ALA A 45 0.20 3.62 -9.65
CA ALA A 45 0.52 2.20 -9.87
C ALA A 45 1.03 1.47 -8.61
N GLN A 46 1.58 2.21 -7.65
CA GLN A 46 2.04 1.68 -6.37
C GLN A 46 0.89 1.06 -5.54
N TYR A 47 -0.36 1.52 -5.67
CA TYR A 47 -1.48 0.98 -4.91
C TYR A 47 -2.06 -0.32 -5.48
N ILE A 48 -1.67 -0.73 -6.68
CA ILE A 48 -2.14 -1.97 -7.31
C ILE A 48 -1.82 -3.21 -6.45
N PRO A 49 -0.55 -3.47 -6.04
CA PRO A 49 -0.24 -4.61 -5.19
C PRO A 49 -0.93 -4.54 -3.83
N LEU A 50 -1.13 -3.33 -3.27
CA LEU A 50 -1.86 -3.14 -2.03
C LEU A 50 -3.33 -3.54 -2.18
N LEU A 51 -3.99 -3.10 -3.25
CA LEU A 51 -5.38 -3.42 -3.56
C LEU A 51 -5.57 -4.91 -3.79
N LEU A 52 -4.66 -5.55 -4.54
CA LEU A 52 -4.68 -7.00 -4.77
C LEU A 52 -4.51 -7.78 -3.47
N ALA A 53 -3.52 -7.42 -2.65
CA ALA A 53 -3.28 -8.10 -1.38
C ALA A 53 -4.44 -7.91 -0.40
N ALA A 54 -5.03 -6.73 -0.31
CA ALA A 54 -6.22 -6.48 0.52
C ALA A 54 -7.44 -7.27 0.01
N THR A 55 -7.68 -7.27 -1.30
CA THR A 55 -8.80 -8.01 -1.91
C THR A 55 -8.65 -9.51 -1.70
N PHE A 56 -7.45 -10.05 -1.93
CA PHE A 56 -7.18 -11.47 -1.74
C PHE A 56 -7.33 -11.90 -0.28
N SER A 57 -6.83 -11.08 0.64
CA SER A 57 -6.97 -11.31 2.09
C SER A 57 -8.43 -11.32 2.52
N ASN A 58 -9.20 -10.31 2.10
CA ASN A 58 -10.63 -10.22 2.38
C ASN A 58 -11.40 -11.39 1.76
N PHE A 59 -11.00 -11.85 0.57
CA PHE A 59 -11.62 -13.00 -0.09
C PHE A 59 -11.40 -14.31 0.69
N ILE A 60 -10.18 -14.60 1.12
CA ILE A 60 -9.87 -15.78 1.93
C ILE A 60 -10.70 -15.79 3.22
N LEU A 61 -10.74 -14.65 3.89
CA LEU A 61 -11.45 -14.51 5.17
C LEU A 61 -12.96 -14.57 5.00
N GLY A 62 -13.50 -13.95 3.95
CA GLY A 62 -14.90 -14.04 3.59
C GLY A 62 -15.35 -15.48 3.37
N ARG A 63 -14.55 -16.29 2.65
CA ARG A 63 -14.84 -17.73 2.49
C ARG A 63 -14.77 -18.50 3.81
N ALA A 64 -13.80 -18.19 4.66
CA ALA A 64 -13.64 -18.86 5.96
C ALA A 64 -14.78 -18.54 6.94
N ILE A 65 -15.36 -17.33 6.87
CA ILE A 65 -16.52 -16.92 7.67
C ILE A 65 -17.84 -17.52 7.13
N GLY A 66 -17.93 -17.73 5.82
CA GLY A 66 -19.14 -18.16 5.12
C GLY A 66 -19.49 -19.64 5.20
N ALA A 67 -18.59 -20.50 5.70
CA ALA A 67 -18.94 -21.91 5.91
C ALA A 67 -20.12 -22.02 6.90
N PRO A 68 -21.15 -22.85 6.64
CA PRO A 68 -22.24 -23.03 7.60
C PRO A 68 -21.81 -23.98 8.74
N PRO A 69 -22.23 -23.73 9.99
CA PRO A 69 -22.09 -24.71 11.05
C PRO A 69 -22.91 -25.96 10.70
N ASP A 70 -22.33 -27.13 10.94
CA ASP A 70 -22.99 -28.41 10.66
C ASP A 70 -24.14 -28.60 11.66
N TRP A 71 -25.36 -28.38 11.20
CA TRP A 71 -26.58 -28.37 12.02
C TRP A 71 -27.00 -29.77 12.49
N ARG A 72 -26.32 -30.82 12.01
CA ARG A 72 -26.63 -32.23 12.31
C ARG A 72 -26.05 -32.74 13.64
N ILE A 73 -25.38 -31.90 14.41
CA ILE A 73 -24.75 -32.28 15.69
C ILE A 73 -25.75 -32.05 16.84
N GLU A 74 -25.89 -33.02 17.74
CA GLU A 74 -26.82 -32.98 18.89
C GLU A 74 -26.61 -31.76 19.81
N ASP A 75 -25.38 -31.25 19.86
CA ASP A 75 -24.96 -30.08 20.65
C ASP A 75 -24.94 -28.75 19.84
N TRP A 76 -26.04 -28.45 19.15
CA TRP A 76 -26.14 -27.28 18.27
C TRP A 76 -25.81 -25.94 18.97
N GLN A 77 -26.09 -25.79 20.27
CA GLN A 77 -25.80 -24.56 21.03
C GLN A 77 -24.30 -24.36 21.24
N PHE A 78 -23.55 -25.42 21.51
CA PHE A 78 -22.10 -25.38 21.67
C PHE A 78 -21.40 -25.18 20.33
N ALA A 79 -21.89 -25.86 19.27
CA ALA A 79 -21.41 -25.67 17.90
C ALA A 79 -21.57 -24.23 17.42
N GLN A 80 -22.67 -23.55 17.78
CA GLN A 80 -22.93 -22.15 17.43
C GLN A 80 -21.97 -21.16 18.14
N GLN A 81 -21.65 -21.40 19.42
CA GLN A 81 -20.72 -20.55 20.17
C GLN A 81 -19.28 -20.66 19.63
N ASP A 82 -18.82 -21.87 19.35
CA ASP A 82 -17.50 -22.09 18.75
C ASP A 82 -17.40 -21.52 17.34
N TRP A 83 -18.49 -21.61 16.58
CA TRP A 83 -18.62 -20.97 15.28
C TRP A 83 -18.44 -19.46 15.36
N ASN A 84 -19.11 -18.81 16.33
CA ASN A 84 -19.03 -17.36 16.52
C ASN A 84 -17.63 -16.91 16.98
N ARG A 85 -16.98 -17.68 17.86
CA ARG A 85 -15.58 -17.42 18.27
C ARG A 85 -14.61 -17.54 17.10
N ARG A 86 -14.77 -18.54 16.23
CA ARG A 86 -13.95 -18.69 15.01
C ARG A 86 -14.16 -17.52 14.06
N ARG A 87 -15.40 -17.09 13.82
CA ARG A 87 -15.72 -15.91 13.00
C ARG A 87 -15.07 -14.63 13.53
N LEU A 88 -15.16 -14.38 14.84
CA LEU A 88 -14.52 -13.22 15.47
C LEU A 88 -13.00 -13.25 15.35
N LYS A 89 -12.37 -14.42 15.54
CA LYS A 89 -10.92 -14.58 15.35
C LYS A 89 -10.51 -14.32 13.90
N LEU A 90 -11.25 -14.85 12.93
CA LEU A 90 -10.99 -14.64 11.50
C LEU A 90 -11.19 -13.17 11.11
N LEU A 91 -12.24 -12.52 11.61
CA LEU A 91 -12.49 -11.11 11.37
C LEU A 91 -11.38 -10.23 11.96
N SER A 92 -11.02 -10.48 13.22
CA SER A 92 -9.92 -9.78 13.89
C SER A 92 -8.61 -9.98 13.14
N PHE A 93 -8.31 -11.20 12.69
CA PHE A 93 -7.12 -11.48 11.88
C PHE A 93 -7.13 -10.68 10.58
N GLY A 94 -8.27 -10.57 9.90
CA GLY A 94 -8.41 -9.75 8.69
C GLY A 94 -8.20 -8.27 8.88
N ILE A 95 -8.73 -7.73 9.97
CA ILE A 95 -8.53 -6.33 10.32
C ILE A 95 -7.05 -6.08 10.60
N VAL A 96 -6.42 -6.91 11.43
CA VAL A 96 -4.99 -6.81 11.73
C VAL A 96 -4.15 -6.91 10.46
N LEU A 97 -4.44 -7.89 9.59
CA LEU A 97 -3.71 -8.06 8.34
C LEU A 97 -3.88 -6.85 7.39
N ASN A 98 -5.09 -6.31 7.23
CA ASN A 98 -5.31 -5.10 6.44
C ASN A 98 -4.54 -3.90 7.01
N VAL A 99 -4.56 -3.71 8.33
CA VAL A 99 -3.82 -2.62 8.99
C VAL A 99 -2.32 -2.80 8.79
N LEU A 100 -1.80 -4.01 8.95
CA LEU A 100 -0.37 -4.32 8.80
C LEU A 100 0.09 -4.12 7.35
N LEU A 101 -0.76 -4.48 6.39
CA LEU A 101 -0.55 -4.21 4.97
C LEU A 101 -0.46 -2.71 4.68
N LEU A 102 -1.38 -1.93 5.26
CA LEU A 102 -1.41 -0.47 5.12
C LEU A 102 -0.18 0.20 5.75
N VAL A 103 0.21 -0.26 6.95
CA VAL A 103 1.40 0.18 7.68
C VAL A 103 2.64 -0.12 6.85
N SER A 104 2.79 -1.34 6.36
CA SER A 104 3.92 -1.73 5.50
C SER A 104 4.05 -0.78 4.32
N PHE A 105 2.94 -0.51 3.62
CA PHE A 105 2.96 0.37 2.46
C PHE A 105 3.28 1.83 2.79
N LYS A 106 2.88 2.31 3.97
CA LYS A 106 3.15 3.67 4.43
C LYS A 106 4.62 3.86 4.85
N TYR A 107 5.20 2.88 5.54
CA TYR A 107 6.51 3.05 6.16
C TYR A 107 7.68 2.50 5.31
N ILE A 108 7.46 1.50 4.46
CA ILE A 108 8.52 0.96 3.58
C ILE A 108 9.15 2.05 2.68
N PRO A 109 8.38 2.92 1.99
CA PRO A 109 8.97 3.99 1.18
C PRO A 109 9.78 4.99 2.01
N PHE A 110 9.37 5.23 3.26
CA PHE A 110 10.07 6.12 4.19
C PHE A 110 11.46 5.58 4.55
N TYR A 111 11.58 4.29 4.89
CA TYR A 111 12.87 3.66 5.18
C TYR A 111 13.82 3.72 3.97
N PHE A 112 13.33 3.40 2.76
CA PHE A 112 14.15 3.47 1.54
C PHE A 112 14.60 4.89 1.17
N VAL A 113 13.83 5.92 1.54
CA VAL A 113 14.23 7.32 1.32
C VAL A 113 15.29 7.72 2.34
N VAL A 114 15.09 7.40 3.61
CA VAL A 114 16.03 7.75 4.69
C VAL A 114 17.39 7.11 4.46
N ASP A 115 17.45 5.82 4.12
CA ASP A 115 18.71 5.12 3.85
C ASP A 115 19.44 5.73 2.64
N ARG A 116 18.71 6.05 1.56
CA ARG A 116 19.31 6.71 0.38
C ARG A 116 19.84 8.10 0.69
N VAL A 117 19.17 8.86 1.57
CA VAL A 117 19.64 10.17 2.02
C VAL A 117 20.86 10.03 2.93
N ALA A 118 20.84 9.10 3.88
CA ALA A 118 21.97 8.83 4.77
C ALA A 118 23.23 8.42 3.99
N LEU A 119 23.09 7.52 3.02
CA LEU A 119 24.20 7.11 2.15
C LEU A 119 24.74 8.27 1.31
N ARG A 120 23.88 9.13 0.76
CA ARG A 120 24.30 10.33 0.02
C ARG A 120 25.04 11.36 0.90
N LEU A 121 24.63 11.51 2.17
CA LEU A 121 25.31 12.40 3.11
C LEU A 121 26.67 11.86 3.55
N VAL A 122 26.78 10.54 3.74
CA VAL A 122 28.05 9.87 4.05
C VAL A 122 29.03 9.98 2.87
N ASP A 123 28.56 9.78 1.65
CA ASP A 123 29.40 9.85 0.44
C ASP A 123 29.82 11.30 0.10
N GLY A 124 28.88 12.25 0.20
CA GLY A 124 29.16 13.68 0.01
C GLY A 124 30.06 14.31 1.11
N SER A 125 30.14 13.68 2.28
CA SER A 125 31.10 14.03 3.34
C SER A 125 32.52 13.59 3.00
N LYS A 126 32.68 12.41 2.37
CA LYS A 126 33.98 11.91 1.90
C LYS A 126 34.56 12.78 0.78
N GLY A 127 33.74 13.22 -0.18
CA GLY A 127 34.18 14.12 -1.26
C GLY A 127 34.68 15.49 -0.77
N ARG A 128 33.98 16.11 0.19
CA ARG A 128 34.38 17.42 0.74
C ARG A 128 35.67 17.43 1.55
N LYS A 129 36.17 16.29 2.00
CA LYS A 129 37.46 16.22 2.70
C LYS A 129 38.67 16.23 1.76
N LEU A 130 38.51 15.90 0.48
CA LEU A 130 39.60 15.97 -0.50
C LEU A 130 39.76 17.36 -1.14
N ASP A 131 38.68 18.15 -1.21
CA ASP A 131 38.69 19.48 -1.82
C ASP A 131 38.88 20.62 -0.80
N ARG A 132 39.56 20.38 0.33
CA ARG A 132 40.09 21.52 1.09
C ARG A 132 41.37 21.97 0.37
N PRO A 133 41.35 23.06 -0.42
CA PRO A 133 42.61 23.65 -0.82
C PRO A 133 43.37 23.97 0.47
N ALA A 134 44.62 23.53 0.52
CA ALA A 134 45.58 23.94 1.54
C ALA A 134 45.87 25.44 1.37
N PHE A 135 44.86 26.28 1.62
CA PHE A 135 44.95 27.72 1.60
C PHE A 135 45.15 28.19 3.03
N ASP A 136 46.31 27.83 3.61
CA ASP A 136 46.85 28.58 4.73
C ASP A 136 48.38 28.42 4.78
N ARG A 137 49.04 29.08 3.83
CA ARG A 137 50.38 29.62 4.07
C ARG A 137 50.36 31.05 3.55
N ALA A 138 49.87 31.96 4.38
CA ALA A 138 50.09 33.38 4.18
C ALA A 138 51.61 33.64 4.08
N PRO A 139 52.09 34.42 3.08
CA PRO A 139 53.44 34.92 3.12
C PRO A 139 53.52 35.91 4.28
N ARG A 140 54.28 35.56 5.33
CA ARG A 140 54.73 36.54 6.31
C ARG A 140 55.49 37.61 5.54
N ALA A 141 54.89 38.79 5.46
CA ALA A 141 55.60 40.00 5.11
C ALA A 141 56.66 40.24 6.19
N GLU A 142 57.89 39.82 5.93
CA GLU A 142 59.05 40.34 6.63
C GLU A 142 59.25 41.77 6.13
N PHE A 143 58.56 42.68 6.82
CA PHE A 143 58.88 44.09 6.82
C PHE A 143 60.29 44.27 7.38
N LEU A 144 61.18 44.78 6.53
CA LEU A 144 62.19 45.80 6.81
C LEU A 144 62.64 45.91 8.28
N LEU A 145 63.87 45.47 8.57
CA LEU A 145 64.78 46.21 9.45
C LEU A 145 66.23 45.87 9.07
N PHE A 146 66.97 46.94 8.73
CA PHE A 146 68.40 47.09 8.41
C PHE A 146 68.86 46.85 6.97
#